data_AF-A0A7S2MF92-F1
#
_entry.id   AF-A0A7S2MF92-F1
#
_cell.length_a   1.000
_cell.length_b   1.000
_cell.length_c   1.000
_cell.angle_alpha   90.00
_cell.angle_beta   90.00
_cell.angle_gamma   90.00
#
_symmetry.space_group_name_H-M   'P 1'
#
loop_
_entity.id
_entity.type
_entity.pdbx_description
1 polymer ?
#
loop_
_entity_poly.entity_id
_entity_poly.type
_entity_poly.pdbx_seq_one_letter_code
_entity_poly.pdbx_strand_id
1 'polypeptide(L)'
;EKKQALSEAELREVRREYARPPPEGWTVLIFLERMGFGDSAEDVANLFERWEDFISMNAKDITRIPDLTVGQRRKLDRYITLFNHGLWPKVSPDEFHERFGGVPLEREGQPWTAEEDQKLLELAREYDVDFGDPWIYLSWELQRREDAVVERYVEIVVKPREKATSHELAITKASRPLHMNRKFRMIPTDLLIVPSEANFPLAPRRFELPAAFSKYRQDDIF
;
A
#
# COMPACT_ATOMS: atom_id res chain seq x y z
N GLU A 1 13.61 14.16 31.15
CA GLU A 1 13.33 12.99 32.03
C GLU A 1 13.88 11.74 31.37
N LYS A 2 14.76 10.99 32.05
CA LYS A 2 15.27 9.71 31.54
C LYS A 2 14.18 8.65 31.76
N LYS A 3 13.62 8.07 30.69
CA LYS A 3 12.80 6.85 30.76
C LYS A 3 13.56 5.83 31.60
N GLN A 4 13.08 5.53 32.80
CA GLN A 4 13.61 4.43 33.60
C GLN A 4 13.35 3.16 32.80
N ALA A 5 14.42 2.48 32.39
CA ALA A 5 14.31 1.18 31.77
C ALA A 5 13.76 0.22 32.84
N LEU A 6 12.58 -0.34 32.60
CA LEU A 6 11.99 -1.39 33.43
C LEU A 6 13.01 -2.52 33.61
N SER A 7 13.09 -3.06 34.81
CA SER A 7 13.91 -4.24 35.09
C SER A 7 13.43 -5.45 34.29
N GLU A 8 14.30 -6.45 34.07
CA GLU A 8 13.92 -7.65 33.29
C GLU A 8 12.73 -8.41 33.89
N ALA A 9 12.54 -8.32 35.22
CA ALA A 9 11.41 -8.91 35.92
C ALA A 9 10.09 -8.18 35.60
N GLU A 10 10.09 -6.85 35.67
CA GLU A 10 8.93 -6.02 35.34
C GLU A 10 8.55 -6.17 33.86
N LEU A 11 9.55 -6.22 32.95
CA LEU A 11 9.32 -6.48 31.54
C LEU A 11 8.69 -7.86 31.28
N ARG A 12 9.01 -8.86 32.12
CA ARG A 12 8.42 -10.20 32.03
C ARG A 12 6.97 -10.19 32.51
N GLU A 13 6.66 -9.49 33.59
CA GLU A 13 5.30 -9.35 34.09
C GLU A 13 4.41 -8.61 33.08
N VAL A 14 4.91 -7.53 32.48
CA VAL A 14 4.22 -6.84 31.39
C VAL A 14 3.95 -7.80 30.23
N ARG A 15 4.95 -8.57 29.77
CA ARG A 15 4.70 -9.53 28.66
C ARG A 15 3.70 -10.63 29.00
N ARG A 16 3.60 -11.03 30.27
CA ARG A 16 2.58 -11.99 30.73
C ARG A 16 1.19 -11.38 30.72
N GLU A 17 1.05 -10.13 31.16
CA GLU A 17 -0.23 -9.44 31.19
C GLU A 17 -0.80 -9.19 29.78
N TYR A 18 0.08 -8.84 28.83
CA TYR A 18 -0.28 -8.65 27.42
C TYR A 18 -0.14 -9.92 26.57
N ALA A 19 0.00 -11.09 27.20
CA ALA A 19 0.10 -12.36 26.49
C ALA A 19 -1.21 -12.66 25.76
N ARG A 20 -1.13 -13.01 24.47
CA ARG A 20 -2.31 -13.45 23.72
C ARG A 20 -2.83 -14.77 24.31
N PRO A 21 -4.15 -14.92 24.51
CA PRO A 21 -4.71 -16.17 24.99
C PRO A 21 -4.47 -17.30 23.99
N PRO A 22 -4.46 -18.57 24.43
CA PRO A 22 -4.33 -19.70 23.53
C PRO A 22 -5.53 -19.74 22.56
N PRO A 23 -5.34 -20.18 21.31
CA PRO A 23 -6.47 -20.53 20.45
C PRO A 23 -7.34 -21.60 21.11
N GLU A 24 -8.61 -21.67 20.71
CA GLU A 24 -9.56 -22.60 21.31
C GLU A 24 -9.06 -24.05 21.29
N GLY A 25 -9.01 -24.66 22.48
CA GLY A 25 -8.54 -26.03 22.67
C GLY A 25 -7.01 -26.24 22.61
N TRP A 26 -6.21 -25.19 22.51
CA TRP A 26 -4.75 -25.32 22.50
C TRP A 26 -4.15 -25.32 23.91
N THR A 27 -3.27 -26.28 24.14
CA THR A 27 -2.33 -26.33 25.26
C THR A 27 -0.91 -26.02 24.78
N VAL A 28 0.04 -25.85 25.71
CA VAL A 28 1.47 -25.70 25.36
C VAL A 28 1.95 -26.89 24.53
N LEU A 29 1.54 -28.11 24.88
CA LEU A 29 1.87 -29.31 24.10
C LEU A 29 1.34 -29.22 22.66
N ILE A 30 0.06 -28.88 22.48
CA ILE A 30 -0.55 -28.74 21.15
C ILE A 30 0.17 -27.67 20.32
N PHE A 31 0.63 -26.58 20.94
CA PHE A 31 1.44 -25.56 20.27
C PHE A 31 2.76 -26.16 19.75
N LEU A 32 3.49 -26.87 20.62
CA LEU A 32 4.76 -27.53 20.29
C LEU A 32 4.60 -28.58 19.19
N GLU A 33 3.54 -29.37 19.24
CA GLU A 33 3.19 -30.34 18.20
C GLU A 33 2.88 -29.66 16.86
N ARG A 34 2.05 -28.62 16.86
CA ARG A 34 1.65 -27.90 15.64
C ARG A 34 2.79 -27.13 14.98
N MET A 35 3.77 -26.66 15.76
CA MET A 35 5.00 -26.11 15.18
C MET A 35 5.93 -27.22 14.65
N GLY A 36 5.71 -28.49 15.02
CA GLY A 36 6.57 -29.62 14.69
C GLY A 36 7.87 -29.60 15.50
N PHE A 37 7.78 -29.42 16.81
CA PHE A 37 8.93 -29.26 17.71
C PHE A 37 9.86 -30.49 17.74
N GLY A 38 9.29 -31.69 17.56
CA GLY A 38 10.00 -32.97 17.53
C GLY A 38 9.98 -33.69 18.88
N ASP A 39 10.85 -34.70 19.00
CA ASP A 39 11.00 -35.50 20.23
C ASP A 39 11.51 -34.58 21.37
N SER A 40 10.81 -34.60 22.52
CA SER A 40 10.90 -33.69 23.70
C SER A 40 9.81 -32.62 23.85
N ALA A 41 8.78 -32.59 22.98
CA ALA A 41 7.67 -31.65 23.13
C ALA A 41 6.92 -31.78 24.48
N GLU A 42 6.70 -33.00 24.96
CA GLU A 42 6.03 -33.26 26.24
C GLU A 42 6.87 -32.77 27.43
N ASP A 43 8.16 -33.07 27.44
CA ASP A 43 9.08 -32.66 28.52
C ASP A 43 9.13 -31.13 28.65
N VAL A 44 9.18 -30.43 27.51
CA VAL A 44 9.17 -28.97 27.49
C VAL A 44 7.81 -28.42 27.90
N ALA A 45 6.70 -29.02 27.46
CA ALA A 45 5.36 -28.58 27.85
C ALA A 45 5.16 -28.68 29.38
N ASN A 46 5.69 -29.72 30.00
CA ASN A 46 5.61 -29.95 31.44
C ASN A 46 6.38 -28.92 32.29
N LEU A 47 7.29 -28.13 31.69
CA LEU A 47 7.97 -27.03 32.38
C LEU A 47 7.07 -25.82 32.62
N PHE A 48 5.91 -25.76 31.97
CA PHE A 48 5.02 -24.61 32.01
C PHE A 48 3.65 -25.00 32.59
N GLU A 49 3.33 -24.48 33.76
CA GLU A 49 2.01 -24.65 34.38
C GLU A 49 0.94 -23.77 33.72
N ARG A 50 1.36 -22.64 33.15
CA ARG A 50 0.48 -21.62 32.56
C ARG A 50 0.90 -21.29 31.14
N TRP A 51 -0.10 -21.02 30.30
CA TRP A 51 0.11 -20.61 28.90
C TRP A 51 0.89 -19.30 28.81
N GLU A 52 0.56 -18.35 29.67
CA GLU A 52 1.14 -17.01 29.68
C GLU A 52 2.65 -17.09 29.96
N ASP A 53 3.09 -18.07 30.76
CA ASP A 53 4.50 -18.30 31.07
C ASP A 53 5.30 -18.79 29.86
N PHE A 54 4.66 -19.60 29.02
CA PHE A 54 5.23 -20.11 27.79
C PHE A 54 5.28 -19.04 26.69
N ILE A 55 4.18 -18.31 26.46
CA ILE A 55 4.09 -17.41 25.31
C ILE A 55 4.78 -16.04 25.54
N SER A 56 5.01 -15.68 26.81
CA SER A 56 5.72 -14.45 27.19
C SER A 56 7.25 -14.61 27.21
N MET A 57 7.76 -15.81 26.94
CA MET A 57 9.19 -16.10 26.91
C MET A 57 9.94 -15.23 25.90
N ASN A 58 11.14 -14.80 26.27
CA ASN A 58 12.08 -14.18 25.34
C ASN A 58 13.23 -15.14 24.97
N ALA A 59 14.08 -14.73 24.03
CA ALA A 59 15.23 -15.52 23.59
C ALA A 59 16.14 -15.99 24.74
N LYS A 60 16.35 -15.19 25.80
CA LYS A 60 17.13 -15.59 26.97
C LYS A 60 16.42 -16.69 27.77
N ASP A 61 15.10 -16.59 27.97
CA ASP A 61 14.33 -17.64 28.64
C ASP A 61 14.40 -18.96 27.87
N ILE A 62 14.32 -18.90 26.54
CA ILE A 62 14.44 -20.09 25.67
C ILE A 62 15.82 -20.72 25.78
N THR A 63 16.90 -19.93 25.97
CA THR A 63 18.25 -20.47 26.19
C THR A 63 18.41 -21.19 27.54
N ARG A 64 17.53 -20.94 28.52
CA ARG A 64 17.58 -21.58 29.84
C ARG A 64 16.88 -22.94 29.88
N ILE A 65 16.06 -23.27 28.89
CA ILE A 65 15.45 -24.60 28.82
C ILE A 65 16.56 -25.65 28.60
N PRO A 66 16.66 -26.69 29.46
CA PRO A 66 17.64 -27.76 29.31
C PRO A 66 17.37 -28.59 28.04
N ASP A 67 18.41 -29.26 27.54
CA ASP A 67 18.31 -30.30 26.51
C ASP A 67 17.66 -29.92 25.17
N LEU A 68 17.57 -28.62 24.86
CA LEU A 68 17.15 -28.15 23.54
C LEU A 68 18.31 -27.99 22.57
N THR A 69 18.13 -28.55 21.38
CA THR A 69 19.00 -28.28 20.23
C THR A 69 18.90 -26.82 19.79
N VAL A 70 19.93 -26.30 19.12
CA VAL A 70 19.92 -24.93 18.55
C VAL A 70 18.76 -24.74 17.57
N GLY A 71 18.42 -25.78 16.80
CA GLY A 71 17.27 -25.79 15.89
C GLY A 71 15.95 -25.59 16.61
N GLN A 72 15.70 -26.35 17.67
CA GLN A 72 14.50 -26.24 18.51
C GLN A 72 14.38 -24.87 19.17
N ARG A 73 15.47 -24.30 19.70
CA ARG A 73 15.49 -22.96 20.30
C ARG A 73 15.10 -21.88 19.29
N ARG A 74 15.69 -21.89 18.10
CA ARG A 74 15.33 -20.96 17.01
C ARG A 74 13.89 -21.13 16.55
N LYS A 75 13.39 -22.36 16.55
CA LYS A 75 12.01 -22.66 16.18
C LYS A 75 11.03 -22.10 17.22
N LEU A 76 11.29 -22.31 18.51
CA LEU A 76 10.48 -21.73 19.59
C LEU A 76 10.41 -20.21 19.49
N ASP A 77 11.57 -19.56 19.39
CA ASP A 77 11.67 -18.11 19.31
C ASP A 77 10.86 -17.56 18.12
N ARG A 78 11.02 -18.19 16.95
CA ARG A 78 10.25 -17.83 15.75
C ARG A 78 8.74 -18.01 15.93
N TYR A 79 8.30 -19.17 16.42
CA TYR A 79 6.86 -19.48 16.47
C TYR A 79 6.14 -18.72 17.59
N ILE A 80 6.78 -18.50 18.73
CA ILE A 80 6.27 -17.61 19.78
C ILE A 80 6.13 -16.18 19.24
N THR A 81 7.15 -15.69 18.52
CA THR A 81 7.11 -14.36 17.88
C THR A 81 5.97 -14.26 16.86
N LEU A 82 5.85 -15.24 15.96
CA LEU A 82 4.77 -15.27 14.96
C LEU A 82 3.38 -15.31 15.62
N PHE A 83 3.23 -16.08 16.69
CA PHE A 83 1.98 -16.15 17.43
C PHE A 83 1.63 -14.81 18.09
N ASN A 84 2.59 -14.18 18.77
CA ASN A 84 2.40 -12.88 19.42
C ASN A 84 2.09 -11.75 18.42
N HIS A 85 2.53 -11.88 17.16
CA HIS A 85 2.15 -10.98 16.08
C HIS A 85 0.85 -11.37 15.36
N GLY A 86 0.22 -12.50 15.72
CA GLY A 86 -1.00 -13.00 15.09
C GLY A 86 -0.79 -13.60 13.70
N LEU A 87 0.46 -13.83 13.30
CA LEU A 87 0.86 -14.40 12.00
C LEU A 87 0.85 -15.93 11.99
N TRP A 88 0.66 -16.56 13.16
CA TRP A 88 0.56 -18.00 13.30
C TRP A 88 -0.41 -18.37 14.43
N PRO A 89 -1.23 -19.43 14.32
CA PRO A 89 -1.40 -20.36 13.19
C PRO A 89 -1.82 -19.66 11.89
N LYS A 90 -1.47 -20.25 10.74
CA LYS A 90 -1.87 -19.72 9.44
C LYS A 90 -3.39 -19.69 9.38
N VAL A 91 -3.93 -18.50 9.28
CA VAL A 91 -5.35 -18.24 9.06
C VAL A 91 -5.68 -18.29 7.57
N SER A 92 -6.97 -18.43 7.26
CA SER A 92 -7.42 -18.27 5.87
C SER A 92 -7.07 -16.85 5.37
N PRO A 93 -6.94 -16.63 4.04
CA PRO A 93 -6.73 -15.29 3.50
C PRO A 93 -7.78 -14.29 3.98
N ASP A 94 -9.04 -14.71 4.10
CA ASP A 94 -10.14 -13.86 4.56
C ASP A 94 -9.98 -13.46 6.03
N GLU A 95 -9.66 -14.43 6.90
CA GLU A 95 -9.36 -14.17 8.32
C GLU A 95 -8.09 -13.33 8.50
N PHE A 96 -7.10 -13.46 7.60
CA PHE A 96 -5.93 -12.59 7.60
C PHE A 96 -6.32 -11.15 7.28
N HIS A 97 -7.15 -10.93 6.27
CA HIS A 97 -7.66 -9.61 5.91
C HIS A 97 -8.55 -9.01 7.00
N GLU A 98 -9.34 -9.80 7.71
CA GLU A 98 -10.11 -9.31 8.86
C GLU A 98 -9.21 -8.95 10.05
N ARG A 99 -8.17 -9.74 10.32
CA ARG A 99 -7.25 -9.52 11.46
C ARG A 99 -6.30 -8.35 11.27
N PHE A 100 -5.85 -8.14 10.03
CA PHE A 100 -4.82 -7.15 9.69
C PHE A 100 -5.36 -6.02 8.79
N GLY A 101 -6.65 -6.06 8.45
CA GLY A 101 -7.31 -4.97 7.77
C GLY A 101 -7.33 -3.73 8.64
N GLY A 102 -7.09 -2.57 8.03
CA GLY A 102 -7.40 -1.30 8.67
C GLY A 102 -8.89 -1.23 8.99
N VAL A 103 -9.25 -0.45 10.01
CA VAL A 103 -10.66 -0.09 10.23
C VAL A 103 -11.15 0.60 8.94
N PRO A 104 -12.31 0.20 8.39
CA PRO A 104 -12.88 0.88 7.22
C PRO A 104 -12.98 2.37 7.50
N LEU A 105 -12.58 3.19 6.54
CA LEU A 105 -12.67 4.64 6.74
C LEU A 105 -14.13 5.06 6.76
N GLU A 106 -14.48 6.08 7.55
CA GLU A 106 -15.89 6.44 7.81
C GLU A 106 -16.72 6.69 6.54
N ARG A 107 -16.08 7.17 5.47
CA ARG A 107 -16.72 7.49 4.19
C ARG A 107 -16.28 6.59 3.04
N GLU A 108 -15.67 5.45 3.35
CA GLU A 108 -15.30 4.44 2.35
C GLU A 108 -16.54 3.95 1.59
N GLY A 109 -16.50 3.99 0.25
CA GLY A 109 -17.59 3.55 -0.63
C GLY A 109 -18.82 4.47 -0.72
N GLN A 110 -18.88 5.56 0.05
CA GLN A 110 -19.99 6.52 -0.01
C GLN A 110 -19.88 7.44 -1.24
N PRO A 111 -20.99 7.95 -1.81
CA PRO A 111 -20.93 8.91 -2.92
C PRO A 111 -20.28 10.23 -2.48
N TRP A 112 -19.62 10.93 -3.41
CA TRP A 112 -19.00 12.22 -3.16
C TRP A 112 -20.04 13.34 -3.03
N THR A 113 -19.89 14.20 -2.03
CA THR A 113 -20.70 15.41 -1.86
C THR A 113 -19.95 16.66 -2.32
N ALA A 114 -20.69 17.74 -2.61
CA ALA A 114 -20.08 19.02 -3.00
C ALA A 114 -19.18 19.62 -1.90
N GLU A 115 -19.53 19.40 -0.63
CA GLU A 115 -18.72 19.83 0.52
C GLU A 115 -17.39 19.08 0.59
N GLU A 116 -17.39 17.79 0.27
CA GLU A 116 -16.16 16.98 0.20
C GLU A 116 -15.28 17.39 -0.97
N ASP A 117 -15.86 17.70 -2.12
CA ASP A 117 -15.10 18.21 -3.27
C ASP A 117 -14.42 19.53 -2.91
N GLN A 118 -15.12 20.43 -2.21
CA GLN A 118 -14.53 21.68 -1.75
C GLN A 118 -13.40 21.42 -0.75
N LYS A 119 -13.62 20.55 0.24
CA LYS A 119 -12.59 20.17 1.23
C LYS A 119 -11.37 19.54 0.55
N LEU A 120 -11.58 18.67 -0.45
CA LEU A 120 -10.50 18.09 -1.25
C LEU A 120 -9.67 19.16 -1.96
N LEU A 121 -10.31 20.16 -2.56
CA LEU A 121 -9.61 21.27 -3.23
C LEU A 121 -8.82 22.15 -2.25
N GLU A 122 -9.36 22.37 -1.04
CA GLU A 122 -8.70 23.12 0.02
C GLU A 122 -7.46 22.37 0.52
N LEU A 123 -7.60 21.08 0.89
CA LEU A 123 -6.51 20.23 1.32
C LEU A 123 -5.43 20.06 0.24
N ALA A 124 -5.84 19.89 -1.03
CA ALA A 124 -4.89 19.75 -2.13
C ALA A 124 -4.03 20.99 -2.35
N ARG A 125 -4.54 22.18 -2.00
CA ARG A 125 -3.76 23.43 -2.02
C ARG A 125 -2.87 23.56 -0.78
N GLU A 126 -3.38 23.19 0.38
CA GLU A 126 -2.64 23.25 1.65
C GLU A 126 -1.41 22.34 1.63
N TYR A 127 -1.59 21.09 1.21
CA TYR A 127 -0.53 20.09 1.15
C TYR A 127 0.30 20.11 -0.14
N ASP A 128 -0.03 21.02 -1.07
CA ASP A 128 0.58 21.16 -2.40
C ASP A 128 0.77 19.82 -3.13
N VAL A 129 -0.30 19.35 -3.77
CA VAL A 129 -0.29 18.10 -4.56
C VAL A 129 0.68 18.10 -5.74
N ASP A 130 1.18 19.27 -6.18
CA ASP A 130 2.22 19.34 -7.21
C ASP A 130 3.63 19.16 -6.61
N PHE A 131 3.77 19.19 -5.28
CA PHE A 131 5.02 19.02 -4.53
C PHE A 131 4.95 17.86 -3.52
N GLY A 132 5.14 16.63 -3.99
CA GLY A 132 5.27 15.44 -3.15
C GLY A 132 4.19 14.39 -3.40
N ASP A 133 3.89 13.61 -2.36
CA ASP A 133 2.86 12.57 -2.37
C ASP A 133 1.94 12.72 -1.14
N PRO A 134 1.03 13.70 -1.14
CA PRO A 134 0.23 14.04 0.03
C PRO A 134 -1.04 13.19 0.16
N TRP A 135 -1.26 12.22 -0.73
CA TRP A 135 -2.56 11.53 -0.85
C TRP A 135 -2.96 10.77 0.40
N ILE A 136 -1.99 10.23 1.15
CA ILE A 136 -2.25 9.56 2.43
C ILE A 136 -2.85 10.52 3.48
N TYR A 137 -2.42 11.78 3.50
CA TYR A 137 -2.93 12.79 4.43
C TYR A 137 -4.33 13.25 4.02
N LEU A 138 -4.54 13.48 2.72
CA LEU A 138 -5.86 13.83 2.17
C LEU A 138 -6.86 12.67 2.39
N SER A 139 -6.42 11.44 2.20
CA SER A 139 -7.18 10.21 2.46
C SER A 139 -7.65 10.15 3.91
N TRP A 140 -6.75 10.42 4.85
CA TRP A 140 -7.09 10.47 6.27
C TRP A 140 -8.07 11.61 6.60
N GLU A 141 -7.83 12.82 6.12
CA GLU A 141 -8.68 13.99 6.40
C GLU A 141 -10.09 13.89 5.78
N LEU A 142 -10.22 13.20 4.65
CA LEU A 142 -11.49 12.95 3.97
C LEU A 142 -12.16 11.66 4.45
N GLN A 143 -11.46 10.85 5.26
CA GLN A 143 -11.91 9.53 5.69
C GLN A 143 -12.35 8.66 4.50
N ARG A 144 -11.55 8.70 3.42
CA ARG A 144 -11.76 7.96 2.17
C ARG A 144 -10.46 7.30 1.75
N ARG A 145 -10.54 6.17 1.05
CA ARG A 145 -9.35 5.50 0.55
C ARG A 145 -8.55 6.41 -0.38
N GLU A 146 -7.23 6.26 -0.35
CA GLU A 146 -6.28 7.05 -1.14
C GLU A 146 -6.57 7.00 -2.65
N ASP A 147 -6.82 5.80 -3.18
CA ASP A 147 -7.19 5.56 -4.58
C ASP A 147 -8.41 6.38 -5.01
N ALA A 148 -9.48 6.36 -4.19
CA ALA A 148 -10.70 7.12 -4.46
C ALA A 148 -10.47 8.64 -4.41
N VAL A 149 -9.63 9.12 -3.50
CA VAL A 149 -9.31 10.56 -3.39
C VAL A 149 -8.50 11.04 -4.60
N VAL A 150 -7.50 10.28 -5.02
CA VAL A 150 -6.69 10.57 -6.21
C VAL A 150 -7.56 10.60 -7.47
N GLU A 151 -8.40 9.58 -7.64
CA GLU A 151 -9.30 9.50 -8.79
C GLU A 151 -10.27 10.69 -8.83
N ARG A 152 -10.84 11.06 -7.68
CA ARG A 152 -11.73 12.23 -7.59
C ARG A 152 -11.00 13.52 -7.95
N TYR A 153 -9.79 13.73 -7.43
CA TYR A 153 -8.98 14.89 -7.76
C TYR A 153 -8.67 14.98 -9.27
N VAL A 154 -8.38 13.84 -9.89
CA VAL A 154 -8.16 13.76 -11.35
C VAL A 154 -9.43 14.19 -12.12
N GLU A 155 -10.61 13.73 -11.68
CA GLU A 155 -11.88 14.09 -12.33
C GLU A 155 -12.22 15.58 -12.21
N ILE A 156 -12.02 16.19 -11.04
CA ILE A 156 -12.49 17.57 -10.78
C ILE A 156 -11.44 18.64 -11.10
N VAL A 157 -10.14 18.31 -11.06
CA VAL A 157 -9.05 19.27 -11.32
C VAL A 157 -8.29 18.95 -12.60
N VAL A 158 -7.73 17.75 -12.69
CA VAL A 158 -6.78 17.43 -13.77
C VAL A 158 -7.49 17.39 -15.11
N LYS A 159 -8.58 16.63 -15.26
CA LYS A 159 -9.29 16.51 -16.53
C LYS A 159 -9.85 17.86 -17.02
N PRO A 160 -10.51 18.70 -16.20
CA PRO A 160 -10.97 20.02 -16.65
C PRO A 160 -9.82 20.94 -17.06
N ARG A 161 -8.70 20.92 -16.32
CA ARG A 161 -7.48 21.69 -16.65
C ARG A 161 -6.89 21.27 -17.99
N GLU A 162 -6.79 19.96 -18.24
CA GLU A 162 -6.32 19.43 -19.52
C GLU A 162 -7.32 19.70 -20.66
N LYS A 163 -8.63 19.67 -20.42
CA LYS A 163 -9.64 20.04 -21.44
C LYS A 163 -9.58 21.53 -21.84
N ALA A 164 -9.22 22.40 -20.89
CA ALA A 164 -9.11 23.84 -21.14
C ALA A 164 -7.83 24.23 -21.89
N THR A 165 -6.84 23.33 -21.97
CA THR A 165 -5.59 23.62 -22.68
C THR A 165 -5.72 23.33 -24.17
N SER A 166 -5.21 24.25 -24.99
CA SER A 166 -5.15 24.05 -26.44
C SER A 166 -3.94 23.19 -26.79
N HIS A 167 -4.18 22.19 -27.63
CA HIS A 167 -3.16 21.22 -28.04
C HIS A 167 -2.76 21.49 -29.49
N GLU A 168 -1.47 21.73 -29.73
CA GLU A 168 -0.93 21.81 -31.09
C GLU A 168 -0.57 20.41 -31.57
N LEU A 169 -1.21 19.98 -32.67
CA LEU A 169 -0.80 18.78 -33.39
C LEU A 169 0.40 19.13 -34.29
N ALA A 170 1.62 18.90 -33.81
CA ALA A 170 2.83 19.12 -34.59
C ALA A 170 3.23 17.85 -35.36
N ILE A 171 2.79 17.72 -36.62
CA ILE A 171 3.36 16.72 -37.54
C ILE A 171 4.71 17.26 -38.01
N THR A 172 5.79 16.64 -37.56
CA THR A 172 7.14 17.10 -37.87
C THR A 172 7.88 16.07 -38.73
N LYS A 173 8.47 16.53 -39.85
CA LYS A 173 9.31 15.71 -40.75
C LYS A 173 10.72 15.52 -40.19
N ALA A 174 10.89 15.07 -38.96
CA ALA A 174 12.22 14.94 -38.36
C ALA A 174 12.66 13.49 -38.28
N SER A 175 13.78 13.16 -38.95
CA SER A 175 14.48 11.88 -38.86
C SER A 175 15.28 11.70 -37.56
N ARG A 176 15.08 12.56 -36.53
CA ARG A 176 15.66 12.46 -35.17
C ARG A 176 14.86 13.30 -34.16
N PRO A 177 14.90 12.96 -32.86
CA PRO A 177 13.81 13.19 -31.92
C PRO A 177 13.70 14.66 -31.51
N LEU A 178 12.49 15.18 -31.65
CA LEU A 178 12.12 16.53 -31.27
C LEU A 178 11.81 16.63 -29.79
N HIS A 179 12.20 17.76 -29.20
CA HIS A 179 11.67 18.20 -27.91
C HIS A 179 10.17 18.45 -28.03
N MET A 180 9.37 17.45 -27.69
CA MET A 180 7.94 17.59 -27.45
C MET A 180 7.67 17.97 -26.00
N ASN A 181 6.54 18.65 -25.79
CA ASN A 181 6.04 19.02 -24.48
C ASN A 181 6.05 17.82 -23.52
N ARG A 182 6.57 17.98 -22.29
CA ARG A 182 6.94 16.91 -21.34
C ARG A 182 5.82 15.90 -21.01
N LYS A 183 4.56 16.17 -21.38
CA LYS A 183 3.38 15.37 -21.03
C LYS A 183 3.01 14.27 -22.03
N PHE A 184 3.46 14.33 -23.28
CA PHE A 184 3.19 13.28 -24.27
C PHE A 184 4.42 12.38 -24.42
N ARG A 185 4.48 11.27 -23.67
CA ARG A 185 5.41 10.18 -23.98
C ARG A 185 4.88 9.46 -25.20
N MET A 186 5.62 9.49 -26.31
CA MET A 186 5.39 8.56 -27.40
C MET A 186 5.71 7.14 -26.91
N ILE A 187 4.67 6.31 -26.82
CA ILE A 187 4.78 4.86 -26.78
C ILE A 187 4.35 4.40 -28.18
N PRO A 188 5.00 3.42 -28.83
CA PRO A 188 6.25 3.46 -29.61
C PRO A 188 6.23 4.48 -30.79
N THR A 189 7.29 4.56 -31.61
CA THR A 189 7.49 5.52 -32.73
C THR A 189 6.40 5.54 -33.81
N ASP A 190 5.53 4.54 -33.81
CA ASP A 190 4.59 4.27 -34.91
C ASP A 190 3.13 4.50 -34.47
N LEU A 191 2.90 4.86 -33.19
CA LEU A 191 1.56 5.11 -32.66
C LEU A 191 1.29 6.62 -32.63
N LEU A 192 0.45 7.08 -33.54
CA LEU A 192 -0.08 8.45 -33.56
C LEU A 192 -1.36 8.50 -32.72
N ILE A 193 -1.25 9.04 -31.49
CA ILE A 193 -2.44 9.35 -30.68
C ILE A 193 -2.99 10.70 -31.16
N VAL A 194 -4.02 10.66 -31.99
CA VAL A 194 -4.76 11.86 -32.39
C VAL A 194 -5.80 12.16 -31.32
N PRO A 195 -5.75 13.34 -30.65
CA PRO A 195 -6.79 13.72 -29.70
C PRO A 195 -8.13 13.80 -30.44
N SER A 196 -9.16 13.15 -29.90
CA SER A 196 -10.51 13.24 -30.47
C SER A 196 -11.03 14.67 -30.35
N GLU A 197 -11.52 15.25 -31.46
CA GLU A 197 -12.18 16.56 -31.47
C GLU A 197 -13.40 16.62 -30.54
N ALA A 198 -14.03 15.47 -30.26
CA ALA A 198 -15.15 15.38 -29.32
C ALA A 198 -14.71 15.58 -27.86
N ASN A 199 -13.44 15.33 -27.54
CA ASN A 199 -12.92 15.33 -26.17
C ASN A 199 -11.90 16.45 -25.90
N PHE A 200 -11.23 16.96 -26.94
CA PHE A 200 -10.19 17.98 -26.85
C PHE A 200 -10.36 19.03 -27.97
N PRO A 201 -10.48 20.33 -27.64
CA PRO A 201 -10.51 21.38 -28.64
C PRO A 201 -9.14 21.49 -29.32
N LEU A 202 -9.06 21.09 -30.59
CA LEU A 202 -7.85 21.20 -31.40
C LEU A 202 -7.55 22.68 -31.72
N ALA A 203 -6.28 23.06 -31.70
CA ALA A 203 -5.88 24.38 -32.16
C ALA A 203 -6.25 24.58 -33.64
N PRO A 204 -6.63 25.80 -34.07
CA PRO A 204 -6.93 26.07 -35.47
C PRO A 204 -5.70 25.73 -36.34
N ARG A 205 -5.92 24.95 -37.40
CA ARG A 205 -4.85 24.58 -38.35
C ARG A 205 -4.29 25.85 -38.99
N ARG A 206 -3.15 26.34 -38.51
CA ARG A 206 -2.40 27.45 -39.11
C ARG A 206 -1.55 27.03 -40.32
N PHE A 207 -1.64 25.77 -40.73
CA PHE A 207 -0.87 25.23 -41.84
C PHE A 207 -1.70 25.28 -43.12
N GLU A 208 -1.36 26.22 -43.99
CA GLU A 208 -1.74 26.18 -45.40
C GLU A 208 -0.58 25.58 -46.20
N LEU A 209 -0.84 24.50 -46.93
CA LEU A 209 0.16 23.91 -47.81
C LEU A 209 0.46 24.90 -48.93
N PRO A 210 1.71 25.39 -49.08
CA PRO A 210 2.01 26.35 -50.14
C PRO A 210 1.70 25.73 -51.50
N ALA A 211 1.14 26.53 -52.43
CA ALA A 211 0.65 26.04 -53.72
C ALA A 211 1.68 25.21 -54.50
N ALA A 212 2.97 25.52 -54.36
CA ALA A 212 4.08 24.78 -54.98
C ALA A 212 4.19 23.30 -54.53
N PHE A 213 3.66 22.96 -53.35
CA PHE A 213 3.70 21.61 -52.79
C PHE A 213 2.38 20.84 -52.93
N SER A 214 1.33 21.46 -53.49
CA SER A 214 0.02 20.84 -53.73
C SER A 214 0.10 19.54 -54.53
N LYS A 215 0.99 19.48 -55.53
CA LYS A 215 1.24 18.30 -56.37
C LYS A 215 1.79 17.07 -55.64
N TYR A 216 2.28 17.24 -54.40
CA TYR A 216 2.77 16.13 -53.58
C TYR A 216 1.75 15.68 -52.54
N ARG A 217 0.56 16.31 -52.53
CA ARG A 217 -0.56 15.86 -51.70
C ARG A 217 -1.09 14.56 -52.29
N GLN A 218 -1.07 13.50 -51.50
CA GLN A 218 -1.79 12.26 -51.81
C GLN A 218 -3.10 12.32 -51.05
N ASP A 219 -4.21 12.36 -51.77
CA ASP A 219 -5.55 12.41 -51.18
C ASP A 219 -5.93 11.10 -50.49
N ASP A 220 -5.15 10.03 -50.73
CA ASP A 220 -5.44 8.66 -50.29
C ASP A 220 -4.89 8.30 -48.89
N ILE A 221 -4.27 9.26 -48.18
CA ILE A 221 -3.56 9.01 -46.90
C ILE A 221 -4.30 9.59 -45.67
N PHE A 222 -5.54 10.04 -45.81
CA PHE A 222 -6.39 10.46 -44.68
C PHE A 222 -7.83 9.98 -44.80
#